data_AF-L8DGB9-F1
#
_entry.id   AF-L8DGB9-F1
#
_cell.length_a   1.000
_cell.length_b   1.000
_cell.length_c   1.000
_cell.angle_alpha   90.00
_cell.angle_beta   90.00
_cell.angle_gamma   90.00
#
_symmetry.space_group_name_H-M   'P 1'
#
loop_
_entity.id
_entity.type
_entity.pdbx_description
1 polymer ?
#
loop_
_entity_poly.entity_id
_entity_poly.type
_entity_poly.pdbx_seq_one_letter_code
_entity_poly.pdbx_strand_id
1 'polypeptide(L)'
;MQHSFGSGPAHTSRFLFLIAQFVDRRIPAEHFSAQFRELQNSRSTYLDADVSSVIGMLSVDVGAYLGDVELRGVDYIDSEQLWLAAGQAFRDLMTVQSKHFEREAG
;
A
#
# COMPACT_ATOMS: atom_id res chain seq x y z
N MET A 1 -17.76 -13.41 25.47
CA MET A 1 -17.53 -12.34 24.48
C MET A 1 -16.04 -12.32 24.19
N GLN A 2 -15.60 -12.91 23.09
CA GLN A 2 -14.18 -12.96 22.70
C GLN A 2 -13.93 -11.79 21.74
N HIS A 3 -13.24 -10.76 22.21
CA HIS A 3 -12.75 -9.67 21.36
C HIS A 3 -11.61 -10.21 20.50
N SER A 4 -11.90 -10.50 19.23
CA SER A 4 -10.89 -10.79 18.20
C SER A 4 -10.20 -9.49 17.80
N PHE A 5 -9.30 -8.98 18.63
CA PHE A 5 -8.38 -7.92 18.21
C PHE A 5 -7.30 -8.52 17.30
N GLY A 6 -7.26 -8.05 16.06
CA GLY A 6 -6.00 -7.48 15.57
C GLY A 6 -5.11 -8.31 14.65
N SER A 7 -5.65 -8.97 13.62
CA SER A 7 -4.79 -9.34 12.47
C SER A 7 -4.71 -8.20 11.43
N GLY A 8 -5.76 -7.38 11.31
CA GLY A 8 -5.85 -6.28 10.32
C GLY A 8 -4.79 -5.18 10.48
N PRO A 9 -4.48 -4.72 11.72
CA PRO A 9 -3.46 -3.70 11.96
C PRO A 9 -2.06 -4.13 11.54
N ALA A 10 -1.75 -5.43 11.66
CA ALA A 10 -0.43 -5.98 11.35
C ALA A 10 -0.16 -5.99 9.84
N HIS A 11 -1.18 -6.22 9.00
CA HIS A 11 -1.01 -6.13 7.54
C HIS A 11 -0.91 -4.71 7.03
N THR A 12 -1.73 -3.78 7.53
CA THR A 12 -1.59 -2.35 7.20
C THR A 12 -0.20 -1.82 7.55
N SER A 13 0.34 -2.23 8.72
CA SER A 13 1.68 -1.86 9.15
C SER A 13 2.78 -2.34 8.21
N ARG A 14 2.64 -3.54 7.62
CA ARG A 14 3.61 -4.07 6.64
C ARG A 14 3.61 -3.27 5.34
N PHE A 15 2.43 -2.93 4.81
CA PHE A 15 2.35 -2.06 3.64
C PHE A 15 2.94 -0.69 3.93
N LEU A 16 2.56 -0.07 5.05
CA LEU A 16 3.06 1.25 5.42
C LEU A 16 4.59 1.25 5.59
N PHE A 17 5.14 0.23 6.23
CA PHE A 17 6.60 0.09 6.40
C PHE A 17 7.34 -0.08 5.07
N LEU A 18 6.80 -0.89 4.16
CA LEU A 18 7.38 -1.08 2.82
C LEU A 18 7.32 0.21 2.00
N ILE A 19 6.17 0.89 1.98
CA ILE A 19 5.98 2.17 1.29
C ILE A 19 6.92 3.24 1.86
N ALA A 20 7.05 3.34 3.18
CA ALA A 20 7.92 4.31 3.83
C ALA A 20 9.40 4.12 3.43
N GLN A 21 9.89 2.87 3.39
CA GLN A 21 11.26 2.59 2.96
C GLN A 21 11.50 3.02 1.51
N PHE A 22 10.53 2.83 0.62
CA PHE A 22 10.67 3.25 -0.77
C PHE A 22 10.59 4.78 -0.93
N VAL A 23 9.67 5.43 -0.22
CA VAL A 23 9.54 6.90 -0.21
C VAL A 23 10.81 7.56 0.33
N ASP A 24 11.42 6.99 1.38
CA ASP A 24 12.70 7.43 1.96
C ASP A 24 13.92 7.00 1.12
N ARG A 25 13.72 6.43 -0.07
CA ARG A 25 14.77 5.97 -1.00
C ARG A 25 15.72 4.91 -0.41
N ARG A 26 15.30 4.18 0.63
CA ARG A 26 16.10 3.09 1.24
C ARG A 26 16.11 1.81 0.41
N ILE A 27 15.08 1.61 -0.40
CA ILE A 27 14.96 0.47 -1.31
C ILE A 27 14.70 0.97 -2.74
N PRO A 28 15.20 0.26 -3.77
CA PRO A 28 14.94 0.60 -5.17
C PRO A 28 13.53 0.18 -5.62
N ALA A 29 13.08 0.72 -6.74
CA ALA A 29 11.72 0.51 -7.28
C ALA A 29 11.44 -0.97 -7.61
N GLU A 30 12.44 -1.70 -8.13
CA GLU A 30 12.36 -3.13 -8.44
C GLU A 30 12.14 -3.97 -7.18
N HIS A 31 12.83 -3.62 -6.09
CA HIS A 31 12.68 -4.32 -4.82
C HIS A 31 11.33 -4.00 -4.18
N PHE A 32 10.93 -2.72 -4.20
CA PHE A 32 9.64 -2.29 -3.71
C PHE A 32 8.49 -3.00 -4.42
N SER A 33 8.47 -3.01 -5.76
CA SER A 33 7.38 -3.59 -6.55
C SER A 33 7.25 -5.10 -6.35
N ALA A 34 8.37 -5.82 -6.29
CA ALA A 34 8.39 -7.26 -6.01
C ALA A 34 7.83 -7.57 -4.62
N GLN A 35 8.33 -6.91 -3.57
CA GLN A 35 7.87 -7.10 -2.19
C GLN A 35 6.40 -6.69 -2.02
N PHE A 36 5.96 -5.66 -2.75
CA PHE A 36 4.58 -5.20 -2.72
C PHE A 36 3.63 -6.27 -3.27
N ARG A 37 3.96 -6.87 -4.42
CA ARG A 37 3.19 -7.99 -5.01
C ARG A 37 3.16 -9.21 -4.09
N GLU A 38 4.30 -9.57 -3.50
CA GLU A 38 4.35 -10.67 -2.51
C GLU A 38 3.41 -10.41 -1.34
N LEU A 39 3.40 -9.18 -0.81
CA LEU A 39 2.54 -8.80 0.30
C LEU A 39 1.06 -8.83 -0.08
N GLN A 40 0.70 -8.38 -1.29
CA GLN A 40 -0.67 -8.47 -1.80
C GLN A 40 -1.14 -9.91 -2.01
N ASN A 41 -0.27 -10.77 -2.52
CA ASN A 41 -0.58 -12.18 -2.77
C ASN A 41 -0.62 -13.00 -1.48
N SER A 42 0.01 -12.51 -0.41
CA SER A 42 -0.14 -13.07 0.93
C SER A 42 -1.57 -12.78 1.44
N ARG A 43 -2.50 -13.71 1.15
CA ARG A 43 -3.96 -13.66 1.39
C ARG A 43 -4.42 -13.49 2.85
N SER A 44 -3.62 -12.93 3.74
CA SER A 44 -3.73 -13.26 5.15
C SER A 44 -4.28 -12.17 6.07
N THR A 45 -5.03 -11.14 5.62
CA THR A 45 -6.00 -10.43 6.49
C THR A 45 -6.87 -9.43 5.73
N TYR A 46 -8.09 -9.24 6.23
CA TYR A 46 -8.97 -8.11 5.94
C TYR A 46 -8.27 -6.77 6.21
N LEU A 47 -8.10 -5.94 5.18
CA LEU A 47 -7.75 -4.52 5.31
C LEU A 47 -9.04 -3.72 5.53
N ASP A 48 -8.95 -2.65 6.31
CA ASP A 48 -10.00 -1.64 6.37
C ASP A 48 -10.32 -1.11 4.96
N ALA A 49 -11.57 -0.75 4.68
CA ALA A 49 -12.00 -0.39 3.33
C ALA A 49 -11.20 0.80 2.77
N ASP A 50 -10.89 1.79 3.60
CA ASP A 50 -10.12 2.97 3.19
C ASP A 50 -8.66 2.58 2.89
N VAL A 51 -8.06 1.74 3.73
CA VAL A 51 -6.70 1.21 3.50
C VAL A 51 -6.65 0.35 2.23
N SER A 52 -7.62 -0.53 2.05
CA SER A 52 -7.74 -1.40 0.88
C SER A 52 -7.84 -0.59 -0.41
N SER A 53 -8.60 0.51 -0.38
CA SER A 53 -8.71 1.44 -1.51
C SER A 53 -7.37 2.06 -1.88
N VAL A 54 -6.62 2.59 -0.90
CA VAL A 54 -5.31 3.21 -1.15
C VAL A 54 -4.29 2.19 -1.67
N ILE A 55 -4.24 0.99 -1.06
CA ILE A 55 -3.36 -0.10 -1.51
C ILE A 55 -3.77 -0.60 -2.91
N GLY A 56 -5.07 -0.61 -3.21
CA GLY A 56 -5.60 -0.97 -4.52
C GLY A 56 -5.18 0.00 -5.62
N MET A 57 -5.21 1.31 -5.36
CA MET A 57 -4.71 2.32 -6.31
C MET A 57 -3.22 2.15 -6.57
N LEU A 58 -2.41 2.09 -5.50
CA LEU A 58 -0.96 1.90 -5.62
C LEU A 58 -0.60 0.58 -6.32
N SER A 59 -1.44 -0.46 -6.19
CA SER A 59 -1.27 -1.71 -6.92
C SER A 59 -1.32 -1.56 -8.42
N VAL A 60 -2.12 -0.63 -8.93
CA VAL A 60 -2.23 -0.36 -10.36
C VAL A 60 -0.93 0.26 -10.84
N ASP A 61 -0.40 1.23 -10.11
CA ASP A 61 0.89 1.88 -10.41
C ASP A 61 2.06 0.89 -10.36
N VAL A 62 2.09 0.01 -9.34
CA VAL A 62 3.07 -1.07 -9.24
C VAL A 62 2.98 -2.02 -10.44
N GLY A 63 1.77 -2.33 -10.89
CA GLY A 63 1.56 -3.13 -12.10
C GLY A 63 2.02 -2.43 -13.38
N ALA A 64 1.74 -1.13 -13.51
CA ALA A 64 2.18 -0.31 -14.64
C ALA A 64 3.71 -0.22 -14.73
N TYR A 65 4.39 -0.12 -13.59
CA TYR A 65 5.86 -0.15 -13.52
C TYR A 65 6.45 -1.52 -13.90
N LEU A 66 5.83 -2.61 -13.43
CA LEU A 66 6.27 -3.98 -13.75
C LEU A 66 5.96 -4.39 -15.19
N GLY A 67 5.18 -3.59 -15.92
CA GLY A 67 4.71 -3.94 -17.26
C GLY A 67 3.69 -5.08 -17.25
N ASP A 68 2.87 -5.17 -16.20
CA ASP A 68 1.83 -6.18 -16.07
C ASP A 68 0.75 -5.95 -17.14
N VAL A 69 0.87 -6.68 -18.25
CA VAL A 69 0.05 -6.54 -19.47
C VAL A 69 -1.43 -6.89 -19.24
N GLU A 70 -1.77 -7.52 -18.11
CA GLU A 70 -3.16 -7.80 -17.73
C GLU A 70 -3.94 -6.55 -17.31
N LEU A 71 -3.26 -5.47 -16.89
CA LEU A 71 -3.86 -4.16 -16.67
C LEU A 71 -3.99 -3.41 -18.01
N ARG A 72 -4.89 -3.91 -18.87
CA ARG A 72 -5.18 -3.33 -20.19
C ARG A 72 -5.51 -1.83 -20.07
N GLY A 73 -4.61 -0.97 -20.57
CA GLY A 73 -4.86 0.46 -20.77
C GLY A 73 -4.15 1.42 -19.82
N VAL A 74 -3.18 0.95 -19.02
CA VAL A 74 -2.34 1.83 -18.19
C VAL A 74 -1.00 2.05 -18.89
N ASP A 75 -0.61 3.31 -19.07
CA ASP A 75 0.70 3.67 -19.61
C ASP A 75 1.82 3.17 -18.68
N TYR A 76 2.93 2.71 -19.26
CA TYR A 76 4.11 2.33 -18.48
C TYR A 76 4.62 3.55 -17.71
N ILE A 77 4.84 3.38 -16.41
CA ILE A 77 5.42 4.41 -15.56
C ILE A 77 6.87 4.07 -15.23
N ASP A 78 7.71 5.09 -15.10
CA ASP A 78 9.09 4.93 -14.66
C ASP A 78 9.20 4.88 -13.11
N SER A 79 10.42 4.67 -12.61
CA SER A 79 10.70 4.61 -11.18
C SER A 79 10.44 5.91 -10.41
N GLU A 80 10.52 7.07 -11.07
CA GLU A 80 10.26 8.37 -10.45
C GLU A 80 8.75 8.59 -10.30
N GLN A 81 7.98 8.24 -11.33
CA GLN A 81 6.52 8.25 -11.30
C GLN A 81 5.98 7.28 -10.24
N LEU A 82 6.53 6.07 -10.13
CA LEU A 82 6.17 5.13 -9.07
C LEU A 82 6.49 5.69 -7.68
N TRP A 83 7.63 6.38 -7.52
CA TRP A 83 7.99 7.02 -6.25
C TRP A 83 7.01 8.13 -5.86
N LEU A 84 6.54 8.94 -6.82
CA LEU A 84 5.51 9.95 -6.59
C LEU A 84 4.17 9.31 -6.15
N ALA A 85 3.75 8.25 -6.83
CA ALA A 85 2.54 7.50 -6.49
C ALA A 85 2.62 6.89 -5.08
N ALA A 86 3.75 6.26 -4.74
CA ALA A 86 3.99 5.71 -3.41
C ALA A 86 4.01 6.81 -2.32
N GLY A 87 4.57 7.98 -2.64
CA GLY A 87 4.54 9.14 -1.73
C GLY A 87 3.13 9.67 -1.47
N GLN A 88 2.27 9.65 -2.48
CA GLN A 88 0.85 10.00 -2.32
C GLN A 88 0.12 8.97 -1.46
N ALA A 89 0.26 7.68 -1.79
CA ALA A 89 -0.34 6.60 -1.01
C ALA A 89 0.10 6.63 0.47
N PHE A 90 1.36 6.96 0.75
CA PHE A 90 1.86 7.10 2.11
C PHE A 90 1.10 8.18 2.91
N ARG A 91 0.90 9.37 2.31
CA ARG A 91 0.16 10.47 2.94
C ARG A 91 -1.31 10.10 3.17
N ASP A 92 -1.91 9.40 2.21
CA ASP A 92 -3.31 8.98 2.31
C ASP A 92 -3.49 7.94 3.43
N LEU A 93 -2.58 6.97 3.55
CA LEU A 93 -2.58 6.01 4.66
C LEU A 93 -2.42 6.68 6.02
N MET A 94 -1.54 7.68 6.15
CA MET A 94 -1.37 8.45 7.39
C MET A 94 -2.66 9.21 7.75
N THR A 95 -3.34 9.77 6.75
CA THR A 95 -4.62 10.48 6.92
C THR A 95 -5.76 9.53 7.32
N VAL A 96 -5.79 8.33 6.76
CA VAL A 96 -6.75 7.29 7.16
C VAL A 96 -6.51 6.89 8.62
N GLN A 97 -5.26 6.64 9.00
CA GLN A 97 -4.94 6.30 10.40
C GLN A 97 -5.33 7.40 11.38
N SER A 98 -5.05 8.68 11.08
CA SER A 98 -5.43 9.77 11.97
C SER A 98 -6.95 9.86 12.19
N LYS A 99 -7.75 9.66 11.13
CA LYS A 99 -9.22 9.66 11.22
C LYS A 99 -9.76 8.49 12.04
N HIS A 100 -9.12 7.32 11.99
CA HIS A 100 -9.50 6.18 12.82
C HIS A 100 -9.25 6.49 14.31
N PHE A 101 -8.11 7.11 14.65
CA PHE A 101 -7.82 7.54 16.02
C PHE A 101 -8.83 8.57 16.57
N GLU A 102 -9.27 9.53 15.75
CA GLU A 102 -10.25 10.53 16.17
C GLU A 102 -11.64 9.92 16.45
N ARG A 103 -12.02 8.86 15.74
CA ARG A 103 -13.31 8.17 15.94
C ARG A 103 -13.34 7.26 17.16
N GLU A 104 -12.21 6.72 17.58
CA GLU A 104 -12.11 5.85 18.76
C GLU A 104 -12.03 6.62 20.09
N ALA A 105 -11.69 7.91 20.04
CA ALA A 105 -11.56 8.78 21.21
C ALA A 105 -12.83 9.61 21.52
N GLY A 106 -13.89 9.49 20.71
CA GLY A 106 -15.14 10.25 20.79
C GLY A 106 -16.34 9.46 21.31
#